data_AF-A0A842QAH6-F1
#
_entry.id   AF-A0A842QAH6-F1
#
_cell.length_a   1.000
_cell.length_b   1.000
_cell.length_c   1.000
_cell.angle_alpha   90.00
_cell.angle_beta   90.00
_cell.angle_gamma   90.00
#
_symmetry.space_group_name_H-M   'P 1'
#
loop_
_entity.id
_entity.type
_entity.pdbx_description
1 polymer ?
#
loop_
_entity_poly.entity_id
_entity_poly.type
_entity_poly.pdbx_seq_one_letter_code
_entity_poly.pdbx_strand_id
1 'polypeptide(L)' 'MKHKSTKQWEILKVEGDKIVKTRENCPRCGDGVYMAEHKQKDGKVRKYCGRCHYTVWNNNSES' A
#
# COMPACT_ATOMS: atom_id res chain seq x y z
N MET A 1 -15.72 -15.55 -6.56
CA MET A 1 -14.25 -15.57 -6.34
C MET A 1 -13.97 -15.12 -4.91
N LYS A 2 -13.32 -15.95 -4.07
CA LYS A 2 -12.88 -15.53 -2.72
C LYS A 2 -11.52 -14.83 -2.86
N HIS A 3 -11.49 -13.51 -2.69
CA HIS A 3 -10.22 -12.78 -2.68
C HIS A 3 -9.46 -13.11 -1.38
N LYS A 4 -8.17 -13.48 -1.49
CA LYS A 4 -7.31 -13.73 -0.32
C LYS A 4 -7.30 -12.49 0.57
N SER A 5 -7.58 -12.68 1.86
CA SER A 5 -7.44 -11.64 2.86
C SER A 5 -5.99 -11.17 2.92
N THR A 6 -5.79 -9.85 2.89
CA THR A 6 -4.45 -9.28 3.03
C THR A 6 -3.97 -9.48 4.46
N LYS A 7 -2.80 -10.08 4.63
CA LYS A 7 -2.17 -10.26 5.94
C LYS A 7 -1.59 -8.93 6.41
N GLN A 8 -2.33 -8.21 7.24
CA GLN A 8 -1.91 -6.89 7.74
C GLN A 8 -0.63 -6.95 8.58
N TRP A 9 -0.38 -8.08 9.26
CA TRP A 9 0.83 -8.29 10.07
C TRP A 9 2.12 -8.37 9.24
N GLU A 10 2.05 -8.71 7.94
CA GLU A 10 3.23 -8.68 7.06
C GLU A 10 3.61 -7.23 6.66
N ILE A 11 2.71 -6.27 6.84
CA ILE A 11 2.89 -4.86 6.48
C ILE A 11 3.50 -4.06 7.64
N LEU A 12 3.25 -4.50 8.88
CA LEU A 12 3.76 -3.87 10.09
C LEU A 12 5.05 -4.58 10.48
N LYS A 13 6.19 -3.91 10.29
CA LYS A 13 7.48 -4.40 10.79
C LYS A 13 7.76 -3.79 12.16
N VAL A 14 8.25 -4.62 13.07
CA VAL A 14 8.77 -4.16 14.36
C VAL A 14 10.29 -4.05 14.20
N GLU A 15 10.80 -2.82 14.29
CA GLU A 15 12.24 -2.55 14.30
C GLU A 15 12.60 -1.98 15.68
N GLY A 16 13.12 -2.85 16.56
CA GLY A 16 13.39 -2.52 17.95
C GLY A 16 12.10 -2.12 18.69
N ASP A 17 12.09 -0.92 19.26
CA ASP A 17 10.95 -0.35 19.99
C ASP A 17 9.95 0.40 19.10
N LYS A 18 10.13 0.40 17.77
CA LYS A 18 9.30 1.16 16.83
C LYS A 18 8.54 0.25 15.87
N ILE A 19 7.28 0.60 15.62
CA ILE A 19 6.46 -0.02 14.58
C ILE A 19 6.63 0.78 13.29
N VAL A 20 7.28 0.17 12.31
CA VAL A 20 7.48 0.74 10.98
C VAL A 20 6.42 0.17 10.04
N LYS A 21 5.62 1.05 9.44
CA LYS A 21 4.65 0.69 8.40
C LYS A 21 5.38 0.62 7.06
N THR A 22 5.36 -0.53 6.38
CA THR A 22 5.99 -0.66 5.05
C THR A 22 5.08 -0.21 3.90
N ARG A 23 3.79 0.03 4.14
CA ARG A 23 2.84 0.49 3.12
C ARG A 23 2.08 1.71 3.60
N GLU A 24 1.72 2.56 2.66
CA GLU A 24 0.95 3.77 2.90
C GLU A 24 -0.53 3.48 3.14
N ASN A 25 -1.16 4.38 3.89
CA ASN A 25 -2.60 4.39 4.12
C ASN A 25 -3.35 4.96 2.91
N CYS A 26 -4.56 4.47 2.66
CA CYS A 26 -5.39 4.96 1.57
C CYS A 26 -5.96 6.34 1.92
N PRO A 27 -5.70 7.39 1.12
CA PRO A 27 -6.17 8.74 1.42
C PRO A 27 -7.70 8.88 1.40
N ARG A 28 -8.41 7.94 0.74
CA ARG A 28 -9.88 7.92 0.69
C ARG A 28 -10.53 7.10 1.79
N CYS A 29 -9.83 6.11 2.35
CA CYS A 29 -10.40 5.22 3.36
C CYS A 29 -9.91 5.55 4.78
N GLY A 30 -8.81 6.26 4.91
CA GLY A 30 -8.22 6.63 6.19
C GLY A 30 -7.33 5.54 6.79
N ASP A 31 -7.05 5.71 8.08
CA ASP A 31 -6.15 4.87 8.84
C ASP A 31 -6.63 3.42 8.95
N GLY A 32 -5.69 2.48 8.92
CA GLY A 32 -5.96 1.04 8.97
C GLY A 32 -6.24 0.37 7.61
N VAL A 33 -6.48 1.15 6.55
CA VAL A 33 -6.57 0.63 5.17
C VAL A 33 -5.27 0.89 4.42
N TYR A 34 -4.46 -0.15 4.25
CA TYR A 34 -3.18 -0.09 3.55
C TYR A 34 -3.35 -0.31 2.04
N MET A 35 -2.64 0.47 1.24
CA MET A 35 -2.59 0.30 -0.22
C MET A 35 -1.55 -0.75 -0.61
N ALA A 36 -1.88 -1.58 -1.60
CA ALA A 36 -0.96 -2.56 -2.16
C ALA A 36 -0.05 -1.90 -3.20
N GLU A 37 1.25 -2.00 -3.00
CA GLU A 37 2.25 -1.50 -3.94
C GLU A 37 2.60 -2.59 -4.97
N HIS A 38 2.49 -2.27 -6.25
CA HIS A 38 2.87 -3.13 -7.36
C HIS A 38 3.82 -2.38 -8.29
N LYS A 39 5.07 -2.84 -8.36
CA LYS A 39 6.05 -2.35 -9.33
C LYS A 39 5.69 -2.91 -10.71
N GLN A 40 5.47 -2.03 -11.69
CA GLN A 40 5.24 -2.38 -13.09
C GLN A 40 6.56 -2.58 -13.82
N LYS A 41 6.49 -3.23 -14.99
CA LYS A 41 7.65 -3.51 -15.83
C LYS A 41 8.31 -2.23 -16.36
N ASP A 42 7.53 -1.16 -16.54
CA ASP A 42 7.98 0.13 -17.06
C ASP A 42 8.63 1.03 -15.99
N GLY A 43 9.05 0.46 -14.86
CA GLY A 43 9.61 1.20 -13.72
C GLY A 43 8.59 1.99 -12.88
N LYS A 44 7.33 2.04 -13.29
CA LYS A 44 6.26 2.74 -12.58
C LYS A 44 5.78 1.94 -11.37
N VAL A 45 5.52 2.62 -10.25
CA VAL A 45 4.95 1.99 -9.07
C VAL A 45 3.47 2.37 -8.98
N ARG A 46 2.58 1.37 -8.99
CA ARG A 46 1.15 1.60 -8.77
C ARG A 46 0.76 1.18 -7.35
N LYS A 47 0.00 2.03 -6.66
CA LYS A 47 -0.59 1.78 -5.36
C LYS A 47 -2.08 1.53 -5.55
N TYR A 48 -2.59 0.40 -5.07
CA TYR A 48 -3.98 -0.01 -5.24
C TYR A 48 -4.67 -0.24 -3.90
N CYS A 49 -5.84 0.37 -3.70
CA CYS A 49 -6.67 0.13 -2.53
C CYS A 49 -7.66 -0.99 -2.80
N GLY A 50 -7.53 -2.11 -2.08
CA GLY A 50 -8.46 -3.24 -2.17
C GLY A 50 -9.85 -2.98 -1.58
N ARG A 51 -10.05 -1.86 -0.87
CA ARG A 51 -11.34 -1.50 -0.23
C ARG A 51 -12.21 -0.61 -1.10
N CYS A 52 -11.65 0.47 -1.67
CA CYS A 52 -12.39 1.46 -2.46
C CYS A 52 -11.95 1.50 -3.93
N HIS A 53 -11.13 0.55 -4.37
CA HIS A 53 -10.60 0.42 -5.73
C HIS A 53 -9.83 1.66 -6.22
N TYR A 54 -9.34 2.49 -5.30
CA TYR A 54 -8.52 3.64 -5.64
C TYR A 54 -7.14 3.20 -6.14
N THR A 55 -6.71 3.76 -7.26
CA THR A 55 -5.38 3.49 -7.81
C THR A 55 -4.62 4.80 -7.95
N VAL A 56 -3.40 4.84 -7.45
CA VAL A 56 -2.46 5.94 -7.62
C VAL A 56 -1.23 5.41 -8.35
N TRP A 57 -0.71 6.18 -9.29
CA TRP A 57 0.54 5.89 -9.96
C TRP A 57 1.55 6.93 -9.50
N ASN A 58 2.58 6.49 -8.78
CA ASN A 58 3.70 7.36 -8.47
C ASN A 58 4.63 7.30 -9.70
N ASN A 59 4.57 8.33 -10.53
CA ASN A 59 5.69 8.68 -11.38
C ASN A 59 6.65 9.45 -10.47
N ASN A 60 7.92 9.07 -10.44
CA ASN A 60 8.93 9.83 -9.71
C ASN A 60 9.10 11.19 -10.40
N SER A 61 8.28 12.16 -10.02
CA SER A 61 8.32 13.55 -10.45
C SER A 61 7.61 14.39 -9.38
N GLU A 62 8.23 14.50 -8.21
CA GLU A 62 8.07 15.73 -7.44
C GLU A 62 8.87 16.83 -8.15
N SER A 63 8.23 17.99 -8.24
CA SER A 63 8.63 19.18 -9.00
C SER A 63 9.77 19.95 -8.36
#